data_AF-A0A1F5UXN7-F1
#
_entry.id   AF-A0A1F5UXN7-F1
#
_cell.length_a   1.000
_cell.length_b   1.000
_cell.length_c   1.000
_cell.angle_alpha   90.00
_cell.angle_beta   90.00
_cell.angle_gamma   90.00
#
_symmetry.space_group_name_H-M   'P 1'
#
loop_
_entity.id
_entity.type
_entity.pdbx_description
1 polymer ?
#
loop_
_entity_poly.entity_id
_entity_poly.type
_entity_poly.pdbx_seq_one_letter_code
_entity_poly.pdbx_strand_id
1 'polypeptide(L)'
;MLVVIRLVLPYAVLHYANKTLAEMKGYYGHIKDIELSVYRGAYILNNIYINKVDPISKKQTEFFKSRDIDLSVEWGALLHGSLVGELVFDSPNLTFTKDKVELGDVGKDGGDFRKLLKHFMPLKVNSFEVKDAAIHYKDYTSKPKVDISLKKTHILAINLTNITSNKIELPSTVIAQAYVYEGVLNFTMKINALADDPTFDLNAEIRNANLVLFNDFLKAYGGFDVNKGDFSLYAEIAAKNGKFAGYFKPVITGLVVLGQQNKNDSIFTKIWEVLVSLAGDIFRNQQKNQLAELMSNVVFEK
;
A
#
# COMPACT_ATOMS: atom_id res chain seq x y z
N MET A 1 -10.32 -15.42 -40.68
CA MET A 1 -10.91 -15.42 -39.32
C MET A 1 -9.97 -14.87 -38.24
N LEU A 2 -8.71 -15.34 -38.14
CA LEU A 2 -7.78 -14.89 -37.09
C LEU A 2 -7.54 -13.37 -37.06
N VAL A 3 -7.49 -12.70 -38.22
CA VAL A 3 -7.30 -11.24 -38.30
C VAL A 3 -8.50 -10.47 -37.72
N VAL A 4 -9.73 -10.89 -38.02
CA VAL A 4 -10.96 -10.25 -37.52
C VAL A 4 -11.08 -10.44 -36.00
N ILE A 5 -10.80 -11.64 -35.49
CA ILE A 5 -10.81 -11.91 -34.05
C ILE A 5 -9.77 -11.04 -33.34
N ARG A 6 -8.55 -10.94 -33.87
CA ARG A 6 -7.49 -10.11 -33.28
C ARG A 6 -7.83 -8.61 -33.26
N LEU A 7 -8.63 -8.13 -34.22
CA LEU A 7 -9.09 -6.74 -34.26
C LEU A 7 -10.27 -6.47 -33.31
N VAL A 8 -11.23 -7.39 -33.19
CA VAL A 8 -12.45 -7.18 -32.40
C VAL A 8 -12.25 -7.49 -30.92
N LEU A 9 -11.41 -8.47 -30.59
CA LEU A 9 -11.23 -8.96 -29.23
C LEU A 9 -10.78 -7.87 -28.24
N PRO A 10 -9.81 -6.97 -28.56
CA PRO A 10 -9.45 -5.88 -27.66
C PRO A 10 -10.63 -4.98 -27.28
N TYR A 11 -11.49 -4.62 -28.23
CA TYR A 11 -12.68 -3.80 -27.97
C TYR A 11 -13.70 -4.52 -27.09
N ALA A 12 -13.93 -5.81 -27.33
CA ALA A 12 -14.84 -6.60 -26.51
C ALA A 12 -14.35 -6.72 -25.06
N VAL A 13 -13.04 -6.99 -24.88
CA VAL A 13 -12.41 -7.07 -23.56
C VAL A 13 -12.43 -5.71 -22.87
N LEU A 14 -12.11 -4.62 -23.58
CA LEU A 14 -12.18 -3.25 -23.06
C LEU A 14 -13.59 -2.88 -22.62
N HIS A 15 -14.60 -3.23 -23.40
CA HIS A 15 -16.00 -2.97 -23.04
C HIS A 15 -16.40 -3.75 -21.79
N TYR A 16 -16.05 -5.03 -21.72
CA TYR A 16 -16.29 -5.86 -20.54
C TYR A 16 -15.61 -5.28 -19.30
N ALA A 17 -14.32 -4.97 -19.39
CA ALA A 17 -13.52 -4.41 -18.30
C ALA A 17 -14.09 -3.08 -17.78
N ASN A 18 -14.46 -2.17 -18.68
CA ASN A 18 -15.07 -0.90 -18.31
C ASN A 18 -16.46 -1.08 -17.69
N LYS A 19 -17.24 -2.08 -18.15
CA LYS A 19 -18.52 -2.42 -17.51
C LYS A 19 -18.31 -2.93 -16.09
N THR A 20 -17.34 -3.81 -15.87
CA THR A 20 -17.01 -4.30 -14.53
C THR A 20 -16.58 -3.16 -13.59
N LEU A 21 -15.79 -2.20 -14.09
CA LEU A 21 -15.41 -1.01 -13.31
C LEU A 21 -16.61 -0.12 -12.98
N ALA A 22 -17.58 0.01 -13.88
CA ALA A 22 -18.79 0.81 -13.67
C ALA A 22 -19.75 0.20 -12.63
N GLU A 23 -19.65 -1.10 -12.37
CA GLU A 23 -20.47 -1.81 -11.36
C GLU A 23 -19.91 -1.68 -9.93
N MET A 24 -18.73 -1.09 -9.76
CA MET A 24 -18.12 -0.88 -8.44
C MET A 24 -18.92 0.13 -7.61
N LYS A 25 -19.43 -0.32 -6.46
CA LYS A 25 -20.21 0.54 -5.56
C LYS A 25 -19.32 1.62 -4.94
N GLY A 26 -19.71 2.88 -5.11
CA GLY A 26 -19.00 4.03 -4.54
C GLY A 26 -17.69 4.39 -5.25
N TYR A 27 -17.40 3.75 -6.39
CA TYR A 27 -16.23 4.08 -7.22
C TYR A 27 -16.67 4.29 -8.67
N TYR A 28 -15.84 5.01 -9.41
CA TYR A 28 -15.94 5.14 -10.85
C TYR A 28 -14.57 4.85 -11.44
N GLY A 29 -14.49 3.83 -12.30
CA GLY A 29 -13.26 3.46 -12.97
C GLY A 29 -13.39 3.48 -14.48
N HIS A 30 -12.27 3.67 -15.15
CA HIS A 30 -12.19 3.59 -16.60
C HIS A 30 -10.81 3.12 -17.04
N ILE A 31 -10.77 2.38 -18.13
CA ILE A 31 -9.57 1.96 -18.86
C ILE A 31 -9.67 2.56 -20.25
N LYS A 32 -8.58 3.20 -20.70
CA LYS A 32 -8.53 3.82 -22.02
C LYS A 32 -8.43 2.79 -23.13
N ASP A 33 -7.53 1.82 -22.98
CA ASP A 33 -7.26 0.82 -24.01
C ASP A 33 -6.73 -0.49 -23.41
N ILE A 34 -6.80 -1.59 -24.17
CA ILE A 34 -6.27 -2.90 -23.79
C ILE A 34 -5.46 -3.50 -24.93
N GLU A 35 -4.24 -3.90 -24.63
CA GLU A 35 -3.39 -4.64 -25.56
C GLU A 35 -3.38 -6.13 -25.23
N LEU A 36 -3.66 -6.97 -26.23
CA LEU A 36 -3.70 -8.42 -26.05
C LEU A 36 -2.44 -9.09 -26.61
N SER A 37 -1.80 -9.92 -25.78
CA SER A 37 -0.64 -10.74 -26.13
C SER A 37 -0.98 -12.22 -25.97
N VAL A 38 -1.71 -12.77 -26.95
CA VAL A 38 -2.23 -14.16 -26.92
C VAL A 38 -1.13 -15.20 -26.68
N TYR A 39 0.03 -15.04 -27.32
CA TYR A 39 1.15 -15.97 -27.18
C TYR A 39 1.78 -15.98 -25.77
N ARG A 40 1.68 -14.86 -25.04
CA ARG A 40 2.10 -14.76 -23.62
C ARG A 40 0.98 -15.16 -22.66
N GLY A 41 -0.25 -15.39 -23.14
CA GLY A 41 -1.42 -15.46 -22.27
C GLY A 41 -1.59 -14.18 -21.45
N ALA A 42 -1.29 -13.03 -22.05
CA ALA A 42 -1.19 -11.76 -21.36
C ALA A 42 -2.09 -10.69 -21.98
N TYR A 43 -2.45 -9.70 -21.16
CA TYR A 43 -3.00 -8.45 -21.65
C TYR A 43 -2.58 -7.27 -20.77
N ILE A 44 -2.49 -6.09 -21.38
CA ILE A 44 -2.06 -4.85 -20.73
C ILE A 44 -3.24 -3.89 -20.67
N LEU A 45 -3.53 -3.37 -19.49
CA LEU A 45 -4.50 -2.28 -19.28
C LEU A 45 -3.77 -0.94 -19.38
N ASN A 46 -4.13 -0.13 -20.37
CA ASN A 46 -3.52 1.16 -20.59
C ASN A 46 -4.36 2.29 -19.97
N ASN A 47 -3.71 3.16 -19.22
CA ASN A 47 -4.25 4.35 -18.57
C ASN A 47 -5.53 4.08 -17.77
N ILE A 48 -5.46 3.14 -16.84
CA ILE A 48 -6.55 2.86 -15.91
C ILE A 48 -6.59 3.88 -14.78
N TYR A 49 -7.80 4.27 -14.37
CA TYR A 49 -8.03 4.96 -13.09
C TYR A 49 -9.28 4.46 -12.40
N ILE A 50 -9.31 4.63 -11.08
CA ILE A 50 -10.45 4.36 -10.19
C ILE A 50 -10.52 5.52 -9.21
N ASN A 51 -11.65 6.23 -9.22
CA ASN A 51 -11.92 7.36 -8.34
C ASN A 51 -13.02 7.00 -7.36
N LYS A 52 -12.95 7.50 -6.12
CA LYS A 52 -14.07 7.43 -5.18
C LYS A 52 -15.13 8.44 -5.56
N VAL A 53 -16.39 8.04 -5.51
CA VAL A 53 -17.54 8.89 -5.83
C VAL A 53 -18.27 9.26 -4.54
N ASP A 54 -18.40 10.55 -4.29
CA ASP A 54 -19.21 11.05 -3.19
C ASP A 54 -20.71 10.78 -3.47
N PRO A 55 -21.45 10.13 -2.54
CA PRO A 55 -22.81 9.68 -2.81
C PRO A 55 -23.81 10.84 -2.99
N ILE A 56 -23.54 12.01 -2.38
CA ILE A 56 -24.44 13.16 -2.36
C ILE A 56 -24.11 14.11 -3.52
N SER A 57 -22.89 14.61 -3.56
CA SER A 57 -22.42 15.61 -4.53
C SER A 57 -22.02 15.05 -5.88
N LYS A 58 -21.88 13.71 -5.99
CA LYS A 58 -21.37 13.00 -7.18
C LYS A 58 -19.97 13.41 -7.63
N LYS A 59 -19.24 14.17 -6.81
CA LYS A 59 -17.86 14.55 -7.10
C LYS A 59 -16.95 13.35 -7.00
N GLN A 60 -16.04 13.24 -7.96
CA GLN A 60 -15.01 12.21 -7.96
C GLN A 60 -13.76 12.71 -7.23
N THR A 61 -13.18 11.85 -6.41
CA THR A 61 -11.88 12.07 -5.76
C THR A 61 -10.92 11.01 -6.25
N GLU A 62 -9.74 11.43 -6.71
CA GLU A 62 -8.69 10.52 -7.17
C GLU A 62 -8.31 9.53 -6.07
N PHE A 63 -8.30 8.25 -6.41
CA PHE A 63 -7.89 7.17 -5.50
C PHE A 63 -6.76 6.35 -6.10
N PHE A 64 -6.96 5.78 -7.28
CA PHE A 64 -5.97 4.94 -7.94
C PHE A 64 -5.88 5.27 -9.43
N LYS A 65 -4.66 5.27 -9.98
CA LYS A 65 -4.41 5.24 -11.41
C LYS A 65 -3.11 4.51 -11.72
N SER A 66 -2.98 3.96 -12.91
CA SER A 66 -1.76 3.34 -13.40
C SER A 66 -1.54 3.72 -14.86
N ARG A 67 -0.27 3.84 -15.29
CA ARG A 67 0.04 3.98 -16.70
C ARG A 67 -0.30 2.67 -17.39
N ASP A 68 0.35 1.59 -16.96
CA ASP A 68 0.12 0.25 -17.50
C ASP A 68 -0.11 -0.73 -16.35
N ILE A 69 -0.91 -1.77 -16.61
CA ILE A 69 -0.99 -2.97 -15.78
C ILE A 69 -0.89 -4.18 -16.71
N ASP A 70 0.21 -4.93 -16.63
CA ASP A 70 0.38 -6.22 -17.34
C ASP A 70 -0.20 -7.34 -16.47
N LEU A 71 -1.16 -8.08 -17.01
CA LEU A 71 -1.73 -9.28 -16.42
C LEU A 71 -1.39 -10.46 -17.32
N SER A 72 -0.62 -11.42 -16.82
CA SER A 72 -0.14 -12.52 -17.65
C SER A 72 -0.03 -13.86 -16.93
N VAL A 73 0.04 -14.93 -17.72
CA VAL A 73 0.34 -16.27 -17.22
C VAL A 73 1.82 -16.34 -16.81
N GLU A 74 2.09 -16.90 -15.64
CA GLU A 74 3.47 -17.15 -15.19
C GLU A 74 4.01 -18.43 -15.85
N TRP A 75 4.68 -18.28 -16.99
CA TRP A 75 5.18 -19.41 -17.78
C TRP A 75 6.15 -20.31 -17.03
N GLY A 76 6.97 -19.74 -16.13
CA GLY A 76 7.87 -20.52 -15.28
C GLY A 76 7.13 -21.51 -14.39
N ALA A 77 5.94 -21.13 -13.88
CA ALA A 77 5.11 -21.99 -13.04
C ALA A 77 4.43 -23.12 -13.84
N LEU A 78 4.11 -22.89 -15.12
CA LEU A 78 3.57 -23.94 -15.99
C LEU A 78 4.54 -25.10 -16.18
N LEU A 79 5.84 -24.83 -16.25
CA LEU A 79 6.88 -25.87 -16.29
C LEU A 79 6.89 -26.73 -15.03
N HIS A 80 6.36 -26.22 -13.92
CA HIS A 80 6.21 -26.91 -12.64
C HIS A 80 4.78 -27.46 -12.44
N GLY A 81 3.97 -27.53 -13.51
CA GLY A 81 2.61 -28.09 -13.47
C GLY A 81 1.55 -27.19 -12.83
N SER A 82 1.84 -25.89 -12.64
CA SER A 82 0.93 -24.94 -12.00
C SER A 82 0.49 -23.83 -12.96
N LEU A 83 -0.83 -23.66 -13.14
CA LEU A 83 -1.40 -22.55 -13.90
C LEU A 83 -1.74 -21.39 -12.96
N VAL A 84 -0.82 -20.43 -12.89
CA VAL A 84 -0.95 -19.20 -12.10
C VAL A 84 -0.56 -18.00 -12.95
N GLY A 85 -0.84 -16.81 -12.44
CA GLY A 85 -0.51 -15.58 -13.14
C GLY A 85 0.33 -14.60 -12.32
N GLU A 86 0.90 -13.65 -13.05
CA GLU A 86 1.70 -12.55 -12.55
C GLU A 86 1.06 -11.21 -12.93
N LEU A 87 1.26 -10.20 -12.08
CA LEU A 87 0.75 -8.85 -12.27
C LEU A 87 1.90 -7.84 -12.20
N VAL A 88 2.00 -6.93 -13.16
CA VAL A 88 2.99 -5.85 -13.11
C VAL A 88 2.29 -4.52 -13.27
N PHE A 89 2.34 -3.68 -12.23
CA PHE A 89 1.81 -2.32 -12.23
C PHE A 89 2.94 -1.35 -12.52
N ASP A 90 2.76 -0.53 -13.54
CA ASP A 90 3.76 0.43 -13.96
C ASP A 90 3.29 1.88 -13.73
N SER A 91 4.10 2.59 -12.94
CA SER A 91 3.87 3.95 -12.44
C SER A 91 2.48 4.16 -11.80
N PRO A 92 2.00 3.30 -10.88
CA PRO A 92 0.72 3.55 -10.25
C PRO A 92 0.81 4.70 -9.24
N ASN A 93 -0.26 5.47 -9.16
CA ASN A 93 -0.45 6.48 -8.13
C ASN A 93 -1.65 6.09 -7.26
N LEU A 94 -1.41 6.02 -5.95
CA LEU A 94 -2.43 5.75 -4.95
C LEU A 94 -2.56 6.98 -4.04
N THR A 95 -3.75 7.55 -3.95
CA THR A 95 -4.02 8.74 -3.13
C THR A 95 -5.12 8.45 -2.12
N PHE A 96 -4.79 8.52 -0.84
CA PHE A 96 -5.73 8.56 0.26
C PHE A 96 -6.03 10.00 0.61
N THR A 97 -7.31 10.37 0.65
CA THR A 97 -7.72 11.74 0.99
C THR A 97 -8.63 11.65 2.22
N LYS A 98 -8.23 12.28 3.32
CA LYS A 98 -9.04 12.30 4.56
C LYS A 98 -10.48 12.77 4.30
N ASP A 99 -11.43 12.16 5.00
CA ASP A 99 -12.88 12.39 4.88
C ASP A 99 -13.47 12.08 3.49
N LYS A 100 -12.70 11.49 2.58
CA LYS A 100 -13.15 11.13 1.22
C LYS A 100 -12.79 9.71 0.83
N VAL A 101 -11.53 9.34 1.01
CA VAL A 101 -10.93 8.06 0.66
C VAL A 101 -9.95 7.66 1.75
N GLU A 102 -10.47 7.00 2.78
CA GLU A 102 -9.68 6.60 3.95
C GLU A 102 -9.29 5.13 3.91
N LEU A 103 -8.16 4.80 4.53
CA LEU A 103 -7.64 3.42 4.62
C LEU A 103 -8.68 2.45 5.19
N GLY A 104 -9.41 2.86 6.22
CA GLY A 104 -10.45 2.03 6.85
C GLY A 104 -11.61 1.73 5.91
N ASP A 105 -11.99 2.67 5.04
CA ASP A 105 -13.06 2.47 4.08
C ASP A 105 -12.62 1.58 2.92
N VAL A 106 -11.39 1.76 2.43
CA VAL A 106 -10.79 0.84 1.45
C VAL A 106 -10.70 -0.58 2.01
N GLY A 107 -10.39 -0.73 3.31
CA GLY A 107 -10.39 -2.02 4.00
C GLY A 107 -11.78 -2.69 4.01
N LYS A 108 -12.85 -1.94 4.33
CA LYS A 108 -14.24 -2.42 4.25
C LYS A 108 -14.63 -2.79 2.82
N ASP A 109 -14.23 -1.98 1.86
CA ASP A 109 -14.47 -2.18 0.42
C ASP A 109 -13.59 -3.30 -0.18
N GLY A 110 -12.69 -3.89 0.61
CA GLY A 110 -11.74 -4.92 0.14
C GLY A 110 -12.42 -6.13 -0.52
N GLY A 111 -13.66 -6.45 -0.13
CA GLY A 111 -14.46 -7.47 -0.82
C GLY A 111 -14.75 -7.15 -2.28
N ASP A 112 -15.03 -5.89 -2.60
CA ASP A 112 -15.33 -5.45 -3.97
C ASP A 112 -14.06 -5.32 -4.82
N PHE A 113 -12.94 -4.86 -4.24
CA PHE A 113 -11.64 -4.90 -4.92
C PHE A 113 -11.15 -6.33 -5.18
N ARG A 114 -11.37 -7.28 -4.27
CA ARG A 114 -11.05 -8.70 -4.52
C ARG A 114 -11.90 -9.28 -5.65
N LYS A 115 -13.19 -8.94 -5.72
CA LYS A 115 -14.05 -9.33 -6.85
C LYS A 115 -13.54 -8.71 -8.14
N LEU A 116 -13.18 -7.42 -8.14
CA LEU A 116 -12.61 -6.75 -9.31
C LEU A 116 -11.38 -7.51 -9.80
N LEU A 117 -10.42 -7.76 -8.91
CA LEU A 117 -9.22 -8.53 -9.22
C LEU A 117 -9.56 -9.90 -9.83
N LYS A 118 -10.55 -10.61 -9.30
CA LYS A 118 -10.97 -11.92 -9.84
C LYS A 118 -11.55 -11.84 -11.27
N HIS A 119 -12.22 -10.73 -11.63
CA HIS A 119 -12.74 -10.55 -12.99
C HIS A 119 -11.62 -10.26 -14.00
N PHE A 120 -10.61 -9.48 -13.59
CA PHE A 120 -9.45 -9.21 -14.44
C PHE A 120 -8.48 -10.41 -14.48
N MET A 121 -8.19 -10.99 -13.34
CA MET A 121 -7.24 -12.08 -13.17
C MET A 121 -7.95 -13.31 -12.59
N PRO A 122 -8.56 -14.16 -13.45
CA PRO A 122 -9.23 -15.37 -12.98
C PRO A 122 -8.25 -16.43 -12.47
N LEU A 123 -6.97 -16.34 -12.85
CA LEU A 123 -5.90 -17.18 -12.32
C LEU A 123 -5.53 -16.73 -10.90
N LYS A 124 -5.05 -17.68 -10.08
CA LYS A 124 -4.44 -17.30 -8.82
C LYS A 124 -3.17 -16.49 -9.11
N VAL A 125 -3.02 -15.37 -8.41
CA VAL A 125 -1.85 -14.50 -8.53
C VAL A 125 -0.72 -15.09 -7.69
N ASN A 126 0.37 -15.49 -8.33
CA ASN A 126 1.54 -16.02 -7.64
C ASN A 126 2.62 -14.96 -7.40
N SER A 127 2.71 -13.98 -8.28
CA SER A 127 3.59 -12.82 -8.10
C SER A 127 2.88 -11.52 -8.48
N PHE A 128 3.26 -10.43 -7.82
CA PHE A 128 2.95 -9.10 -8.33
C PHE A 128 4.12 -8.15 -8.10
N GLU A 129 4.30 -7.23 -9.04
CA GLU A 129 5.34 -6.20 -8.99
C GLU A 129 4.72 -4.83 -9.22
N VAL A 130 5.19 -3.83 -8.48
CA VAL A 130 4.83 -2.42 -8.62
C VAL A 130 6.10 -1.65 -8.92
N LYS A 131 6.12 -0.92 -10.03
CA LYS A 131 7.27 -0.14 -10.50
C LYS A 131 6.95 1.34 -10.47
N ASP A 132 7.89 2.13 -9.94
CA ASP A 132 7.85 3.59 -9.98
C ASP A 132 6.55 4.22 -9.43
N ALA A 133 6.05 3.68 -8.33
CA ALA A 133 4.79 4.13 -7.75
C ALA A 133 4.94 5.41 -6.90
N ALA A 134 3.81 6.10 -6.75
CA ALA A 134 3.65 7.19 -5.79
C ALA A 134 2.45 6.92 -4.89
N ILE A 135 2.64 7.04 -3.57
CA ILE A 135 1.58 6.85 -2.58
C ILE A 135 1.44 8.15 -1.81
N HIS A 136 0.24 8.72 -1.81
CA HIS A 136 -0.08 10.00 -1.17
C HIS A 136 -1.10 9.82 -0.06
N TYR A 137 -0.91 10.57 1.02
CA TYR A 137 -1.94 10.88 1.99
C TYR A 137 -2.17 12.39 2.01
N LYS A 138 -3.43 12.80 1.81
CA LYS A 138 -3.84 14.20 1.72
C LYS A 138 -4.89 14.52 2.75
N ASP A 139 -4.68 15.56 3.53
CA ASP A 139 -5.67 16.14 4.43
C ASP A 139 -5.88 17.61 4.05
N TYR A 140 -6.97 17.87 3.33
CA TYR A 140 -7.38 19.23 2.95
C TYR A 140 -8.21 19.95 4.02
N THR A 141 -8.58 19.28 5.11
CA THR A 141 -9.36 19.84 6.23
C THR A 141 -8.47 20.39 7.34
N SER A 142 -7.22 19.95 7.41
CA SER A 142 -6.16 20.47 8.27
C SER A 142 -5.65 21.88 7.88
N LYS A 143 -5.01 22.54 8.84
CA LYS A 143 -4.31 23.82 8.65
C LYS A 143 -2.92 23.74 9.31
N PRO A 144 -1.81 23.81 8.54
CA PRO A 144 -1.75 23.86 7.07
C PRO A 144 -2.30 22.57 6.43
N LYS A 145 -2.60 22.62 5.12
CA LYS A 145 -3.02 21.43 4.38
C LYS A 145 -1.87 20.43 4.33
N VAL A 146 -2.15 19.16 4.57
CA VAL A 146 -1.15 18.10 4.55
C VAL A 146 -1.21 17.35 3.23
N ASP A 147 -0.06 17.15 2.59
CA ASP A 147 0.16 16.20 1.49
C ASP A 147 1.49 15.50 1.75
N ILE A 148 1.42 14.28 2.28
CA ILE A 148 2.60 13.43 2.51
C ILE A 148 2.67 12.31 1.49
N SER A 149 3.90 11.97 1.06
CA SER A 149 4.06 10.97 0.01
C SER A 149 5.29 10.10 0.11
N LEU A 150 5.14 8.87 -0.37
CA LEU A 150 6.22 7.98 -0.78
C LEU A 150 6.35 8.07 -2.30
N LYS A 151 7.59 8.17 -2.79
CA LYS A 151 7.88 8.31 -4.23
C LYS A 151 8.87 7.27 -4.70
N LYS A 152 8.86 6.97 -6.01
CA LYS A 152 9.71 5.94 -6.63
C LYS A 152 9.57 4.60 -5.91
N THR A 153 8.34 4.28 -5.50
CA THR A 153 8.06 3.10 -4.73
C THR A 153 8.13 1.87 -5.63
N HIS A 154 8.97 0.91 -5.26
CA HIS A 154 9.03 -0.42 -5.85
C HIS A 154 8.50 -1.43 -4.84
N ILE A 155 7.66 -2.36 -5.28
CA ILE A 155 7.14 -3.47 -4.47
C ILE A 155 7.26 -4.73 -5.31
N LEU A 156 7.76 -5.82 -4.71
CA LEU A 156 7.76 -7.14 -5.32
C LEU A 156 7.25 -8.15 -4.31
N ALA A 157 6.21 -8.88 -4.68
CA ALA A 157 5.70 -10.02 -3.95
C ALA A 157 5.79 -11.28 -4.81
N ILE A 158 6.34 -12.36 -4.26
CA ILE A 158 6.58 -13.61 -4.97
C ILE A 158 6.13 -14.82 -4.17
N ASN A 159 5.82 -15.90 -4.89
CA ASN A 159 5.44 -17.21 -4.35
C ASN A 159 4.18 -17.15 -3.46
N LEU A 160 3.19 -16.33 -3.83
CA LEU A 160 1.92 -16.14 -3.10
C LEU A 160 1.01 -17.38 -3.15
N THR A 161 1.27 -18.30 -4.08
CA THR A 161 0.52 -19.57 -4.20
C THR A 161 1.31 -20.80 -3.74
N ASN A 162 2.46 -20.58 -3.11
CA ASN A 162 3.32 -21.59 -2.48
C ASN A 162 3.90 -22.67 -3.42
N ILE A 163 3.93 -22.44 -4.74
CA ILE A 163 4.35 -23.45 -5.74
C ILE A 163 5.74 -24.04 -5.48
N THR A 164 6.69 -23.22 -5.01
CA THR A 164 8.10 -23.62 -4.92
C THR A 164 8.51 -24.19 -3.57
N SER A 165 7.67 -24.10 -2.51
CA SER A 165 8.14 -24.35 -1.13
C SER A 165 7.03 -24.68 -0.11
N ASN A 166 6.25 -25.74 -0.35
CA ASN A 166 5.16 -26.16 0.56
C ASN A 166 5.61 -26.62 1.97
N LYS A 167 6.91 -26.72 2.25
CA LYS A 167 7.45 -27.15 3.56
C LYS A 167 7.99 -25.99 4.41
N ILE A 168 8.02 -24.77 3.87
CA ILE A 168 8.50 -23.57 4.56
C ILE A 168 7.30 -22.91 5.23
N GLU A 169 7.47 -22.47 6.48
CA GLU A 169 6.39 -21.83 7.25
C GLU A 169 5.92 -20.51 6.61
N LEU A 170 6.86 -19.68 6.16
CA LEU A 170 6.64 -18.40 5.49
C LEU A 170 7.17 -18.45 4.05
N PRO A 171 6.46 -19.13 3.13
CA PRO A 171 6.96 -19.44 1.79
C PRO A 171 6.99 -18.24 0.85
N SER A 172 6.17 -17.21 1.06
CA SER A 172 6.08 -16.04 0.20
C SER A 172 6.98 -14.92 0.72
N THR A 173 7.48 -14.08 -0.20
CA THR A 173 8.32 -12.92 0.14
C THR A 173 7.72 -11.67 -0.46
N VAL A 174 7.69 -10.59 0.32
CA VAL A 174 7.36 -9.25 -0.13
C VAL A 174 8.53 -8.33 0.21
N ILE A 175 9.02 -7.59 -0.77
CA ILE A 175 10.01 -6.53 -0.57
C ILE A 175 9.42 -5.22 -1.09
N ALA A 176 9.71 -4.11 -0.43
CA ALA A 176 9.41 -2.80 -0.95
C ALA A 176 10.49 -1.78 -0.60
N GLN A 177 10.70 -0.83 -1.49
CA GLN A 177 11.61 0.30 -1.32
C GLN A 177 10.94 1.58 -1.81
N ALA A 178 11.14 2.70 -1.12
CA ALA A 178 10.61 4.00 -1.53
C ALA A 178 11.47 5.16 -1.03
N TYR A 179 11.40 6.31 -1.70
CA TYR A 179 11.94 7.56 -1.16
C TYR A 179 10.89 8.26 -0.31
N VAL A 180 11.34 8.75 0.84
CA VAL A 180 10.54 9.46 1.83
C VAL A 180 11.30 10.70 2.30
N TYR A 181 11.02 11.83 1.66
CA TYR A 181 11.54 13.14 2.06
C TYR A 181 13.06 13.15 2.31
N GLU A 182 13.84 12.88 1.26
CA GLU A 182 15.32 12.70 1.28
C GLU A 182 15.81 11.42 1.97
N GLY A 183 14.96 10.78 2.78
CA GLY A 183 15.20 9.46 3.34
C GLY A 183 14.78 8.31 2.42
N VAL A 184 15.04 7.10 2.90
CA VAL A 184 14.68 5.85 2.23
C VAL A 184 13.86 4.99 3.18
N LEU A 185 12.79 4.40 2.64
CA LEU A 185 12.01 3.35 3.27
C LEU A 185 12.42 2.01 2.67
N ASN A 186 12.76 1.04 3.53
CA ASN A 186 12.93 -0.36 3.19
C ASN A 186 11.89 -1.19 3.93
N PHE A 187 11.36 -2.20 3.26
CA PHE A 187 10.38 -3.12 3.82
C PHE A 187 10.67 -4.52 3.30
N THR A 188 10.71 -5.51 4.19
CA THR A 188 10.83 -6.92 3.83
C THR A 188 9.87 -7.71 4.70
N MET A 189 9.12 -8.61 4.09
CA MET A 189 8.18 -9.48 4.79
C MET A 189 8.25 -10.89 4.22
N LYS A 190 8.37 -11.88 5.10
CA LYS A 190 8.09 -13.28 4.81
C LYS A 190 6.68 -13.58 5.27
N ILE A 191 5.85 -14.22 4.45
CA ILE A 191 4.43 -14.44 4.75
C ILE A 191 3.96 -15.79 4.23
N ASN A 192 2.97 -16.37 4.91
CA ASN A 192 2.14 -17.42 4.34
C ASN A 192 0.82 -16.81 3.85
N ALA A 193 0.76 -16.45 2.57
CA ALA A 193 -0.39 -15.77 1.97
C ALA A 193 -1.67 -16.62 1.90
N LEU A 194 -1.55 -17.93 2.12
CA LEU A 194 -2.67 -18.89 2.09
C LEU A 194 -3.16 -19.31 3.48
N ALA A 195 -2.53 -18.83 4.55
CA ALA A 195 -2.97 -19.12 5.91
C ALA A 195 -4.31 -18.43 6.23
N ASP A 196 -5.17 -19.11 7.00
CA ASP A 196 -6.46 -18.55 7.44
C ASP A 196 -6.26 -17.35 8.38
N ASP A 197 -5.27 -17.44 9.27
CA ASP A 197 -4.84 -16.36 10.16
C ASP A 197 -3.57 -15.66 9.62
N PRO A 198 -3.40 -14.34 9.85
CA PRO A 198 -2.19 -13.62 9.50
C PRO A 198 -0.94 -14.31 10.08
N THR A 199 -0.08 -14.77 9.18
CA THR A 199 1.14 -15.50 9.54
C THR A 199 2.31 -14.94 8.75
N PHE A 200 3.13 -14.09 9.39
CA PHE A 200 4.20 -13.33 8.74
C PHE A 200 5.32 -12.93 9.71
N ASP A 201 6.45 -12.54 9.13
CA ASP A 201 7.59 -11.89 9.77
C ASP A 201 7.96 -10.67 8.89
N LEU A 202 7.92 -9.48 9.47
CA LEU A 202 8.05 -8.19 8.80
C LEU A 202 9.15 -7.36 9.45
N ASN A 203 10.01 -6.80 8.60
CA ASN A 203 11.03 -5.83 8.94
C ASN A 203 10.78 -4.58 8.09
N ALA A 204 10.66 -3.42 8.74
CA ALA A 204 10.50 -2.14 8.07
C ALA A 204 11.44 -1.09 8.67
N GLU A 205 12.00 -0.26 7.80
CA GLU A 205 12.98 0.74 8.16
C GLU A 205 12.72 2.02 7.37
N ILE A 206 12.70 3.16 8.05
CA ILE A 206 12.84 4.48 7.44
C ILE A 206 14.17 5.05 7.94
N ARG A 207 15.01 5.54 7.03
CA ARG A 207 16.29 6.16 7.39
C ARG A 207 16.37 7.57 6.88
N ASN A 208 16.88 8.47 7.73
CA ASN A 208 17.31 9.82 7.37
C ASN A 208 16.22 10.63 6.64
N ALA A 209 14.96 10.50 7.05
CA ALA A 209 13.88 11.31 6.51
C ALA A 209 13.97 12.73 7.09
N ASN A 210 14.07 13.74 6.22
CA ASN A 210 14.28 15.12 6.64
C ASN A 210 13.00 15.70 7.24
N LEU A 211 12.99 15.93 8.55
CA LEU A 211 11.81 16.40 9.29
C LEU A 211 11.34 17.80 8.87
N VAL A 212 12.21 18.63 8.31
CA VAL A 212 11.84 19.97 7.82
C VAL A 212 10.80 19.86 6.71
N LEU A 213 10.91 18.83 5.87
CA LEU A 213 9.96 18.60 4.78
C LEU A 213 8.63 18.03 5.26
N PHE A 214 8.53 17.62 6.52
CA PHE A 214 7.29 17.19 7.18
C PHE A 214 6.59 18.34 7.92
N ASN A 215 7.08 19.58 7.85
CA ASN A 215 6.56 20.67 8.68
C ASN A 215 5.05 20.90 8.53
N ASP A 216 4.45 20.70 7.35
CA ASP A 216 2.99 20.82 7.22
C ASP A 216 2.26 19.76 8.06
N PHE A 217 2.74 18.53 8.06
CA PHE A 217 2.24 17.44 8.91
C PHE A 217 2.47 17.72 10.40
N LEU A 218 3.69 18.13 10.77
CA LEU A 218 4.05 18.41 12.17
C LEU A 218 3.25 19.58 12.74
N LYS A 219 3.02 20.63 11.96
CA LYS A 219 2.17 21.77 12.35
C LYS A 219 0.73 21.35 12.54
N ALA A 220 0.19 20.59 11.58
CA ALA A 220 -1.22 20.18 11.58
C ALA A 220 -1.58 19.24 12.75
N TYR A 221 -0.70 18.30 13.10
CA TYR A 221 -1.01 17.26 14.11
C TYR A 221 -0.19 17.35 15.39
N GLY A 222 1.04 17.85 15.34
CA GLY A 222 1.91 18.00 16.51
C GLY A 222 1.88 19.39 17.14
N GLY A 223 1.48 20.41 16.36
CA GLY A 223 1.48 21.81 16.78
C GLY A 223 2.88 22.40 16.94
N PHE A 224 3.87 21.88 16.22
CA PHE A 224 5.25 22.37 16.23
C PHE A 224 5.87 22.28 14.82
N ASP A 225 6.99 22.97 14.64
CA ASP A 225 7.81 22.89 13.44
C ASP A 225 9.30 22.88 13.76
N VAL A 226 10.07 22.41 12.77
CA VAL A 226 11.49 22.17 12.91
C VAL A 226 12.26 22.91 11.82
N ASN A 227 13.43 23.43 12.20
CA ASN A 227 14.42 24.00 11.28
C ASN A 227 15.47 22.97 10.85
N LYS A 228 15.64 21.90 11.65
CA LYS A 228 16.58 20.83 11.39
C LYS A 228 16.15 19.57 12.12
N GLY A 229 16.43 18.42 11.54
CA GLY A 229 16.31 17.12 12.20
C GLY A 229 16.08 16.02 11.19
N ASP A 230 16.63 14.86 11.47
CA ASP A 230 16.42 13.64 10.68
C ASP A 230 15.64 12.63 11.50
N PHE A 231 14.66 11.99 10.87
CA PHE A 231 13.85 10.93 11.45
C PHE A 231 14.23 9.58 10.86
N SER A 232 14.39 8.60 11.74
CA SER A 232 14.48 7.20 11.38
C SER A 232 13.50 6.38 12.21
N LEU A 233 13.00 5.29 11.64
CA LEU A 233 12.09 4.37 12.29
C LEU A 233 12.52 2.95 11.96
N TYR A 234 12.66 2.11 12.98
CA TYR A 234 12.90 0.69 12.82
C TYR A 234 11.73 -0.08 13.41
N ALA A 235 11.20 -1.05 12.67
CA ALA A 235 10.07 -1.84 13.09
C ALA A 235 10.28 -3.31 12.74
N GLU A 236 10.04 -4.18 13.70
CA GLU A 236 9.95 -5.62 13.50
C GLU A 236 8.60 -6.09 14.02
N ILE A 237 7.86 -6.82 13.20
CA ILE A 237 6.52 -7.31 13.55
C ILE A 237 6.38 -8.75 13.04
N ALA A 238 5.97 -9.65 13.91
CA ALA A 238 5.63 -11.02 13.55
C ALA A 238 4.19 -11.32 13.96
N ALA A 239 3.53 -12.16 13.17
CA ALA A 239 2.21 -12.68 13.46
C ALA A 239 2.16 -14.19 13.24
N LYS A 240 1.48 -14.90 14.14
CA LYS A 240 1.22 -16.34 14.03
C LYS A 240 0.03 -16.75 14.89
N ASN A 241 -0.89 -17.54 14.34
CA ASN A 241 -2.07 -18.06 15.03
C ASN A 241 -2.89 -16.96 15.74
N GLY A 242 -3.09 -15.82 15.06
CA GLY A 242 -3.82 -14.68 15.60
C GLY A 242 -3.12 -13.95 16.77
N LYS A 243 -1.85 -14.26 17.03
CA LYS A 243 -1.00 -13.53 17.98
C LYS A 243 -0.01 -12.67 17.20
N PHE A 244 0.27 -11.49 17.75
CA PHE A 244 1.20 -10.53 17.19
C PHE A 244 2.26 -10.19 18.23
N ALA A 245 3.51 -10.02 17.78
CA ALA A 245 4.61 -9.55 18.59
C ALA A 245 5.50 -8.64 17.74
N GLY A 246 6.18 -7.70 18.37
CA GLY A 246 7.06 -6.80 17.65
C GLY A 246 7.51 -5.61 18.47
N TYR A 247 8.25 -4.73 17.83
CA TYR A 247 8.68 -3.47 18.39
C TYR A 247 8.77 -2.38 17.32
N PHE A 248 8.78 -1.15 17.80
CA PHE A 248 9.06 0.03 17.00
C PHE A 248 10.08 0.90 17.75
N LYS A 249 11.10 1.36 17.03
CA LYS A 249 12.16 2.23 17.55
C LYS A 249 12.25 3.49 16.69
N PRO A 250 11.56 4.58 17.08
CA PRO A 250 11.74 5.87 16.45
C PRO A 250 13.04 6.52 16.94
N VAL A 251 13.79 7.15 16.04
CA VAL A 251 15.04 7.87 16.31
C VAL A 251 14.97 9.23 15.64
N ILE A 252 15.27 10.29 16.40
CA ILE A 252 15.37 11.65 15.86
C ILE A 252 16.77 12.16 16.18
N THR A 253 17.49 12.63 15.16
CA THR A 253 18.84 13.20 15.36
C THR A 253 18.90 14.65 14.89
N GLY A 254 19.73 15.46 15.53
CA GLY A 254 19.99 16.84 15.12
C GLY A 254 18.78 17.79 15.17
N LEU A 255 17.79 17.50 16.03
CA LEU A 255 16.53 18.24 16.10
C LEU A 255 16.72 19.68 16.58
N VAL A 256 16.21 20.63 15.79
CA VAL A 256 16.11 22.05 16.15
C VAL A 256 14.67 22.51 15.89
N VAL A 257 13.97 22.90 16.95
CA VAL A 257 12.53 23.24 16.95
C VAL A 257 12.35 24.75 17.05
N LEU A 258 11.31 25.28 16.41
CA LEU A 258 10.89 26.68 16.57
C LEU A 258 9.77 26.77 17.64
N GLY A 259 9.93 27.67 18.64
CA GLY A 259 8.90 27.98 19.64
C GLY A 259 9.26 27.64 21.10
N GLN A 260 8.50 28.17 22.07
CA GLN A 260 8.67 27.85 23.49
C GLN A 260 8.27 26.40 23.75
N GLN A 261 9.19 25.60 24.30
CA GLN A 261 8.85 24.29 24.86
C GLN A 261 7.84 24.49 26.00
N ASN A 262 6.59 24.11 25.80
CA ASN A 262 5.70 23.88 26.92
C ASN A 262 6.27 22.71 27.72
N LYS A 263 6.76 22.99 28.92
CA LYS A 263 7.49 22.08 29.81
C LYS A 263 6.76 20.79 30.22
N ASN A 264 5.50 20.59 29.82
CA ASN A 264 4.70 19.46 30.29
C ASN A 264 4.63 18.26 29.33
N ASP A 265 4.96 18.38 28.04
CA ASP A 265 4.99 17.22 27.13
C ASP A 265 6.18 17.29 26.16
N SER A 266 7.03 16.27 26.20
CA SER A 266 8.15 16.12 25.27
C SER A 266 7.61 15.96 23.84
N ILE A 267 8.25 16.58 22.85
CA ILE A 267 7.90 16.41 21.41
C ILE A 267 7.86 14.94 21.00
N PHE A 268 8.74 14.13 21.61
CA PHE A 268 8.75 12.68 21.44
C PHE A 268 7.45 12.02 21.92
N THR A 269 6.85 12.51 23.01
CA THR A 269 5.55 12.03 23.51
C THR A 269 4.45 12.30 22.48
N LYS A 270 4.41 13.49 21.89
CA LYS A 270 3.41 13.84 20.86
C LYS A 270 3.57 13.02 19.58
N ILE A 271 4.81 12.86 19.09
CA ILE A 271 5.09 12.01 17.94
C ILE A 271 4.67 10.56 18.25
N TRP A 272 4.95 10.11 19.47
CA TRP A 272 4.55 8.78 19.93
C TRP A 272 3.03 8.63 19.95
N GLU A 273 2.28 9.57 20.53
CA GLU A 273 0.81 9.55 20.54
C GLU A 273 0.20 9.45 19.14
N VAL A 274 0.78 10.15 18.16
CA VAL A 274 0.34 10.07 16.76
C VAL A 274 0.61 8.67 16.20
N LEU A 275 1.82 8.11 16.41
CA LEU A 275 2.15 6.76 15.97
C LEU A 275 1.25 5.70 16.63
N VAL A 276 1.00 5.82 17.94
CA VAL A 276 0.07 4.97 18.70
C VAL A 276 -1.33 5.01 18.10
N SER A 277 -1.81 6.22 17.78
CA SER A 277 -3.15 6.43 17.24
C SER A 277 -3.29 5.80 15.84
N LEU A 278 -2.29 6.01 14.98
CA LEU A 278 -2.25 5.40 13.64
C LEU A 278 -2.19 3.87 13.70
N ALA A 279 -1.35 3.32 14.56
CA ALA A 279 -1.29 1.88 14.79
C ALA A 279 -2.64 1.36 15.30
N GLY A 280 -3.24 2.04 16.29
CA GLY A 280 -4.56 1.72 16.78
C GLY A 280 -5.61 1.68 15.66
N ASP A 281 -5.62 2.65 14.75
CA ASP A 281 -6.55 2.70 13.63
C ASP A 281 -6.37 1.54 12.62
N ILE A 282 -5.13 1.13 12.35
CA ILE A 282 -4.82 -0.03 11.50
C ILE A 282 -5.28 -1.34 12.16
N PHE A 283 -5.08 -1.47 13.47
CA PHE A 283 -5.34 -2.69 14.24
C PHE A 283 -6.72 -2.71 14.95
N ARG A 284 -7.58 -1.71 14.73
CA ARG A 284 -8.90 -1.52 15.39
C ARG A 284 -9.82 -2.75 15.31
N ASN A 285 -9.58 -3.65 14.36
CA ASN A 285 -10.40 -4.84 14.15
C ASN A 285 -9.88 -6.09 14.90
N GLN A 286 -8.86 -5.97 15.76
CA GLN A 286 -8.31 -7.08 16.55
C GLN A 286 -8.14 -6.72 18.04
N GLN A 287 -8.08 -7.74 18.91
CA GLN A 287 -8.28 -7.62 20.35
C GLN A 287 -7.33 -6.59 21.01
N LYS A 288 -7.92 -5.63 21.76
CA LYS A 288 -7.24 -4.53 22.49
C LYS A 288 -6.03 -4.94 23.34
N ASN A 289 -5.95 -6.19 23.81
CA ASN A 289 -4.89 -6.63 24.73
C ASN A 289 -3.53 -6.85 24.04
N GLN A 290 -3.49 -7.14 22.74
CA GLN A 290 -2.23 -7.41 22.03
C GLN A 290 -1.50 -6.13 21.60
N LEU A 291 -2.24 -5.04 21.40
CA LEU A 291 -1.66 -3.72 21.14
C LEU A 291 -0.78 -3.23 22.29
N ALA A 292 -1.15 -3.50 23.54
CA ALA A 292 -0.35 -3.09 24.70
C ALA A 292 1.05 -3.72 24.73
N GLU A 293 1.21 -4.94 24.21
CA GLU A 293 2.46 -5.71 24.27
C GLU A 293 3.49 -5.19 23.24
N LEU A 294 3.06 -4.91 22.00
CA LEU A 294 3.85 -4.22 20.97
C LEU A 294 4.35 -2.83 21.43
N MET A 295 3.56 -2.18 22.28
CA MET A 295 3.80 -0.81 22.74
C MET A 295 4.69 -0.75 23.99
N SER A 296 4.93 -1.89 24.64
CA SER A 296 5.75 -1.98 25.86
C SER A 296 7.26 -2.04 25.59
N ASN A 297 7.68 -2.35 24.35
CA ASN A 297 9.08 -2.57 23.98
C ASN A 297 9.70 -1.41 23.19
N VAL A 298 9.36 -0.17 23.55
CA VAL A 298 9.80 1.03 22.82
C VAL A 298 11.01 1.65 23.54
N VAL A 299 12.17 1.58 22.90
CA VAL A 299 13.41 2.20 23.41
C VAL A 299 13.60 3.55 22.72
N PHE A 300 13.48 4.63 23.48
CA PHE A 300 13.81 5.98 23.00
C PHE A 300 15.31 6.21 23.16
N GLU A 301 15.98 6.52 22.06
CA GLU A 301 17.39 6.92 22.06
C GLU A 301 17.50 8.37 21.57
N LYS A 302 18.21 9.19 22.34
CA LYS A 302 18.41 10.63 22.08
C LYS A 302 19.63 10.86 21.20
#